data_AF-A0A7S3S4D5-F1
#
_entry.id   AF-A0A7S3S4D5-F1
#
_cell.length_a   1.000
_cell.length_b   1.000
_cell.length_c   1.000
_cell.angle_alpha   90.00
_cell.angle_beta   90.00
_cell.angle_gamma   90.00
#
_symmetry.space_group_name_H-M   'P 1'
#
loop_
_entity.id
_entity.type
_entity.pdbx_description
1 polymer ?
#
loop_
_entity_poly.entity_id
_entity_poly.type
_entity_poly.pdbx_seq_one_letter_code
_entity_poly.pdbx_strand_id
1 'polypeptide(L)'
;AAAAAAAAAASSVDVVCADFFALDARVQYDLIWDCTFLCALEPAARGRWAEQMRALLAPGGELLTAVFPIGERDGGPPFAMSVPLVRSLLEPVGFEAAVVRDNLPHEEQHRRP
;
A
#
# COMPACT_ATOMS: atom_id res chain seq x y z
N ALA A 1 -22.07 -32.31 21.46
CA ALA A 1 -22.68 -31.04 21.04
C ALA A 1 -21.92 -29.88 21.67
N ALA A 2 -21.26 -29.09 20.83
CA ALA A 2 -20.91 -27.69 21.09
C ALA A 2 -20.53 -27.11 19.72
N ALA A 3 -21.54 -26.59 19.02
CA ALA A 3 -21.29 -25.78 17.84
C ALA A 3 -20.79 -24.43 18.35
N ALA A 4 -19.51 -24.13 18.13
CA ALA A 4 -19.04 -22.76 18.26
C ALA A 4 -19.74 -21.95 17.18
N ALA A 5 -20.68 -21.09 17.59
CA ALA A 5 -21.27 -20.11 16.70
C ALA A 5 -20.13 -19.21 16.22
N ALA A 6 -19.86 -19.21 14.92
CA ALA A 6 -19.08 -18.15 14.30
C ALA A 6 -19.84 -16.85 14.55
N ALA A 7 -19.35 -16.04 15.50
CA ALA A 7 -19.80 -14.68 15.63
C ALA A 7 -19.56 -14.02 14.26
N ALA A 8 -20.61 -13.47 13.66
CA ALA A 8 -20.43 -12.58 12.52
C ALA A 8 -19.44 -11.51 12.97
N ALA A 9 -18.24 -11.51 12.37
CA ALA A 9 -17.21 -10.55 12.71
C ALA A 9 -17.78 -9.16 12.42
N ALA A 10 -18.15 -8.43 13.48
CA ALA A 10 -18.43 -7.02 13.35
C ALA A 10 -17.12 -6.39 12.88
N SER A 11 -17.12 -5.81 11.68
CA SER A 11 -15.98 -5.05 11.18
C SER A 11 -15.80 -3.83 12.09
N SER A 12 -14.77 -3.86 12.94
CA SER A 12 -14.32 -2.70 13.69
C SER A 12 -13.41 -1.86 12.80
N VAL A 13 -13.64 -0.55 12.76
CA VAL A 13 -12.78 0.40 12.05
C VAL A 13 -12.22 1.36 13.08
N ASP A 14 -10.90 1.37 13.21
CA ASP A 14 -10.17 2.33 14.04
C ASP A 14 -9.49 3.35 13.12
N VAL A 15 -9.84 4.63 13.32
CA VAL A 15 -9.24 5.75 12.58
C VAL A 15 -8.17 6.38 13.46
N VAL A 16 -6.92 6.29 13.04
CA VAL A 16 -5.77 6.84 13.77
C VAL A 16 -5.28 8.10 13.06
N CYS A 17 -5.32 9.23 13.76
CA CYS A 17 -4.68 10.46 13.29
C CYS A 17 -3.24 10.48 13.78
N ALA A 18 -2.31 10.13 12.89
CA ALA A 18 -0.88 10.04 13.21
C ALA A 18 -0.01 10.34 11.99
N ASP A 19 1.28 10.58 12.23
CA ASP A 19 2.31 10.51 11.20
C ASP A 19 2.59 9.03 10.88
N PHE A 20 2.40 8.65 9.62
CA PHE A 20 2.67 7.30 9.13
C PHE A 20 4.10 6.83 9.46
N PHE A 21 5.08 7.72 9.35
CA PHE A 21 6.48 7.40 9.63
C PHE A 21 6.79 7.26 11.13
N ALA A 22 5.84 7.58 12.00
CA ALA A 22 5.95 7.45 13.46
C ALA A 22 5.09 6.31 14.02
N LEU A 23 4.41 5.53 13.17
CA LEU A 23 3.63 4.38 13.61
C LEU A 23 4.54 3.32 14.26
N ASP A 24 4.04 2.72 15.35
CA ASP A 24 4.77 1.73 16.13
C ASP A 24 4.81 0.39 15.40
N ALA A 25 6.01 -0.02 14.95
CA ALA A 25 6.23 -1.29 14.26
C ALA A 25 5.97 -2.54 15.14
N ARG A 26 5.72 -2.39 16.44
CA ARG A 26 5.21 -3.50 17.29
C ARG A 26 3.76 -3.86 16.95
N VAL A 27 3.01 -2.92 16.38
CA VAL A 27 1.67 -3.19 15.84
C VAL A 27 1.85 -3.55 14.37
N GLN A 28 1.52 -4.79 14.03
CA GLN A 28 1.72 -5.34 12.69
C GLN A 28 0.38 -5.71 12.05
N TYR A 29 0.37 -5.68 10.72
CA TYR A 29 -0.79 -5.96 9.89
C TYR A 29 -0.54 -7.17 9.00
N ASP A 30 -1.59 -7.97 8.79
CA ASP A 30 -1.57 -9.08 7.83
C ASP A 30 -1.70 -8.57 6.38
N LEU A 31 -2.34 -7.41 6.20
CA LEU A 31 -2.53 -6.76 4.91
C LEU A 31 -2.39 -5.25 5.06
N ILE A 32 -1.62 -4.63 4.15
CA ILE A 32 -1.60 -3.18 3.97
C ILE A 32 -2.06 -2.84 2.55
N TRP A 33 -2.95 -1.86 2.43
CA TRP A 33 -3.40 -1.31 1.15
C TRP A 33 -2.92 0.13 1.00
N ASP A 34 -2.03 0.37 0.04
CA ASP A 34 -1.62 1.72 -0.36
C ASP A 34 -2.40 2.15 -1.60
N CYS A 35 -3.23 3.18 -1.45
CA CYS A 35 -3.90 3.83 -2.56
C CYS A 35 -3.79 5.34 -2.43
N THR A 36 -3.20 5.97 -3.44
CA THR A 36 -2.93 7.41 -3.49
C THR A 36 -2.07 7.98 -2.35
N PHE A 37 -1.43 7.12 -1.55
CA PHE A 37 -0.56 7.55 -0.45
C PHE A 37 0.87 7.73 -0.94
N LEU A 38 1.49 6.68 -1.50
CA LEU A 38 2.86 6.76 -2.03
C LEU A 38 3.04 7.89 -3.05
N CYS A 39 2.09 8.05 -3.97
CA CYS A 39 2.17 9.08 -5.00
C CYS A 39 1.99 10.50 -4.44
N ALA A 40 1.45 10.65 -3.23
CA ALA A 40 1.33 11.95 -2.57
C ALA A 40 2.62 12.35 -1.82
N LEU A 41 3.52 11.40 -1.56
CA LEU A 41 4.79 11.65 -0.88
C LEU A 41 5.80 12.32 -1.80
N GLU A 42 6.55 13.27 -1.22
CA GLU A 42 7.75 13.82 -1.83
C GLU A 42 8.73 12.70 -2.22
N PRO A 43 9.42 12.77 -3.38
CA PRO A 43 10.32 11.73 -3.83
C PRO A 43 11.37 11.29 -2.79
N ALA A 44 11.87 12.24 -1.99
CA ALA A 44 12.87 11.98 -0.95
C ALA A 44 12.33 11.11 0.21
N ALA A 45 11.01 11.03 0.42
CA ALA A 45 10.40 10.24 1.48
C ALA A 45 10.08 8.80 1.08
N ARG A 46 10.18 8.45 -0.22
CA ARG A 46 9.71 7.16 -0.74
C ARG A 46 10.53 5.95 -0.28
N GLY A 47 11.82 6.14 -0.03
CA GLY A 47 12.66 5.10 0.59
C GLY A 47 12.16 4.75 1.99
N ARG A 48 11.92 5.77 2.82
CA ARG A 48 11.35 5.62 4.17
C ARG A 48 9.96 4.99 4.14
N TRP A 49 9.18 5.26 3.11
CA TRP A 49 7.88 4.60 2.91
C TRP A 49 8.03 3.09 2.75
N ALA A 50 8.98 2.63 1.92
CA ALA A 50 9.19 1.20 1.71
C ALA A 50 9.66 0.50 3.00
N GLU A 51 10.60 1.10 3.72
CA GLU A 51 11.07 0.61 5.03
C GLU A 51 9.92 0.50 6.04
N GLN A 52 9.06 1.53 6.12
CA GLN A 52 7.93 1.55 7.04
C GLN A 52 6.88 0.50 6.67
N MET A 53 6.57 0.32 5.38
CA MET A 53 5.67 -0.74 4.92
C MET A 53 6.18 -2.13 5.32
N ARG A 54 7.49 -2.38 5.22
CA ARG A 54 8.09 -3.65 5.68
C ARG A 54 8.00 -3.80 7.19
N ALA A 55 8.25 -2.74 7.96
CA ALA A 55 8.23 -2.79 9.41
C ALA A 55 6.82 -3.06 9.98
N LEU A 56 5.79 -2.48 9.35
CA LEU A 56 4.39 -2.61 9.75
C LEU A 56 3.73 -3.92 9.31
N LEU A 57 4.36 -4.70 8.43
CA LEU A 57 3.81 -6.00 8.02
C LEU A 57 4.27 -7.14 8.93
N ALA A 58 3.30 -7.97 9.31
CA ALA A 58 3.57 -9.24 9.98
C ALA A 58 4.38 -10.18 9.06
N PRO A 59 5.09 -11.18 9.63
CA PRO A 59 5.67 -12.26 8.84
C PRO A 59 4.59 -12.97 8.01
N GLY A 60 4.78 -13.04 6.69
CA GLY A 60 3.79 -13.60 5.77
C GLY A 60 2.65 -12.65 5.36
N GLY A 61 2.63 -11.41 5.87
CA GLY A 61 1.66 -10.40 5.47
C GLY A 61 1.93 -9.81 4.07
N GLU A 62 0.89 -9.23 3.48
CA GLU A 62 0.89 -8.74 2.10
C GLU A 62 0.78 -7.22 2.01
N LEU A 63 1.55 -6.62 1.09
CA LEU A 63 1.36 -5.23 0.66
C LEU A 63 0.68 -5.22 -0.70
N LEU A 64 -0.44 -4.52 -0.79
CA LEU A 64 -1.14 -4.28 -2.05
C LEU A 64 -1.10 -2.79 -2.39
N THR A 65 -0.48 -2.44 -3.51
CA THR A 65 -0.29 -1.05 -3.96
C THR A 65 -1.09 -0.74 -5.21
N ALA A 66 -1.94 0.28 -5.17
CA ALA A 66 -2.54 0.89 -6.35
C ALA A 66 -1.55 1.89 -6.98
N VAL A 67 -0.86 1.45 -8.04
CA VAL A 67 0.13 2.30 -8.73
C VAL A 67 -0.59 3.33 -9.61
N PHE A 68 -0.62 4.58 -9.14
CA PHE A 68 -1.30 5.70 -9.79
C PHE A 68 -0.59 7.02 -9.45
N PRO A 69 -0.62 8.04 -10.33
CA PRO A 69 -0.94 7.99 -11.75
C PRO A 69 0.22 7.40 -12.57
N ILE A 70 -0.09 6.54 -13.52
CA ILE A 70 0.89 6.02 -14.49
C ILE A 70 0.92 6.95 -15.70
N GLY A 71 2.13 7.37 -16.10
CA GLY A 71 2.37 8.25 -17.24
C GLY A 71 3.24 9.46 -16.90
N GLU A 72 3.50 10.31 -17.88
CA GLU A 72 4.25 11.53 -17.68
C GLU A 72 3.40 12.59 -16.96
N ARG A 73 3.99 13.20 -15.93
CA ARG A 73 3.37 14.29 -15.17
C ARG A 73 4.46 15.16 -14.55
N ASP A 74 4.31 16.48 -14.70
CA ASP A 74 5.16 17.44 -14.01
C ASP A 74 4.63 17.74 -12.61
N GLY A 75 5.54 17.80 -11.63
CA GLY A 75 5.23 18.13 -10.24
C GLY A 75 4.36 17.08 -9.52
N GLY A 76 3.75 17.51 -8.41
CA GLY A 76 2.98 16.67 -7.48
C GLY A 76 2.41 17.51 -6.34
N PRO A 77 1.59 16.90 -5.45
CA PRO A 77 0.99 15.57 -5.57
C PRO A 77 -0.29 15.54 -6.47
N PRO A 78 -0.72 14.36 -6.98
CA PRO A 78 0.05 13.11 -7.00
C PRO A 78 1.20 13.19 -8.01
N PHE A 79 2.38 12.71 -7.66
CA PHE A 79 3.53 12.63 -8.57
C PHE A 79 3.37 11.48 -9.57
N ALA A 80 4.05 11.56 -10.72
CA ALA A 80 4.13 10.45 -11.68
C ALA A 80 4.67 9.18 -11.01
N MET A 81 4.00 8.06 -11.24
CA MET A 81 4.37 6.73 -10.74
C MET A 81 4.59 5.76 -11.90
N SER A 82 5.31 4.69 -11.63
CA SER A 82 5.48 3.57 -12.56
C SER A 82 5.69 2.30 -11.75
N VAL A 83 5.34 1.14 -12.31
CA VAL A 83 5.62 -0.14 -11.67
C VAL A 83 7.13 -0.34 -11.43
N PRO A 84 8.04 -0.02 -12.39
CA PRO A 84 9.48 -0.08 -12.12
C PRO A 84 9.92 0.76 -10.93
N LEU A 85 9.37 1.97 -10.76
CA LEU A 85 9.68 2.81 -9.60
C LEU A 85 9.24 2.13 -8.30
N VAL A 86 8.00 1.64 -8.22
CA VAL A 86 7.50 0.99 -6.99
C VAL A 86 8.33 -0.26 -6.66
N ARG A 87 8.69 -1.07 -7.66
CA ARG A 87 9.57 -2.23 -7.48
C ARG A 87 10.95 -1.83 -6.97
N SER A 88 11.56 -0.77 -7.53
CA SER A 88 12.87 -0.28 -7.10
C SER A 88 12.91 0.19 -5.64
N LEU A 89 11.76 0.56 -5.07
CA LEU A 89 11.62 0.94 -3.66
C LEU A 89 11.44 -0.29 -2.76
N LEU A 90 10.63 -1.26 -3.19
CA LEU A 90 10.20 -2.38 -2.37
C LEU A 90 11.17 -3.58 -2.39
N GLU A 91 11.79 -3.88 -3.53
CA GLU A 91 12.71 -5.03 -3.66
C GLU A 91 13.93 -4.92 -2.71
N PRO A 92 14.59 -3.76 -2.53
CA PRO A 92 15.72 -3.64 -1.60
C PRO A 92 15.37 -3.88 -0.13
N VAL A 93 14.11 -3.73 0.27
CA VAL A 93 13.64 -3.97 1.65
C VAL A 93 12.99 -5.36 1.80
N GLY A 94 13.19 -6.24 0.82
CA GLY A 94 12.85 -7.66 0.93
C GLY A 94 11.43 -8.03 0.48
N PHE A 95 10.74 -7.15 -0.26
CA PHE A 95 9.51 -7.54 -0.94
C PHE A 95 9.79 -8.24 -2.27
N GLU A 96 8.91 -9.17 -2.62
CA GLU A 96 8.83 -9.79 -3.94
C GLU A 96 7.45 -9.50 -4.53
N ALA A 97 7.40 -9.10 -5.81
CA ALA A 97 6.14 -8.85 -6.49
C ALA A 97 5.47 -10.19 -6.87
N ALA A 98 4.54 -10.66 -6.04
CA ALA A 98 3.79 -11.89 -6.31
C ALA A 98 2.86 -11.76 -7.53
N VAL A 99 2.20 -10.61 -7.68
CA VAL A 99 1.29 -10.32 -8.80
C VAL A 99 1.44 -8.85 -9.20
N VAL A 100 1.56 -8.60 -10.50
CA VAL A 100 1.48 -7.27 -11.10
C VAL A 100 0.41 -7.31 -12.18
N ARG A 101 -0.61 -6.45 -12.04
CA ARG A 101 -1.67 -6.30 -13.04
C ARG A 101 -1.52 -4.95 -13.75
N ASP A 102 -0.81 -4.99 -14.88
CA ASP A 102 -0.65 -3.84 -15.77
C ASP A 102 -1.73 -3.82 -16.85
N ASN A 103 -1.97 -2.67 -17.47
CA ASN A 103 -2.94 -2.49 -18.55
C ASN A 103 -4.34 -3.03 -18.17
N LEU A 104 -4.81 -2.70 -16.96
CA LEU A 104 -6.13 -3.08 -16.49
C LEU A 104 -7.20 -2.76 -17.55
N PRO A 105 -8.23 -3.60 -17.74
CA PRO A 105 -9.35 -3.29 -18.62
C PRO A 105 -9.92 -1.90 -18.33
N HIS A 106 -10.38 -1.18 -19.34
CA HIS A 106 -10.82 0.21 -19.19
C HIS A 106 -11.92 0.36 -18.11
N GLU A 107 -12.76 -0.66 -17.96
CA GLU A 107 -13.80 -0.76 -16.94
C GLU A 107 -13.26 -0.86 -15.50
N GLU A 108 -12.05 -1.38 -15.31
CA GLU A 108 -11.34 -1.53 -14.03
C GLU A 108 -10.40 -0.34 -13.73
N GLN A 109 -10.16 0.55 -14.69
CA GLN A 109 -9.33 1.73 -14.50
C GLN A 109 -10.07 2.84 -13.73
N HIS A 110 -9.33 3.60 -12.91
CA HIS A 110 -9.88 4.79 -12.27
C HIS A 110 -10.35 5.80 -13.32
N ARG A 111 -11.64 6.12 -13.32
CA ARG A 111 -12.24 7.12 -14.22
C ARG A 111 -12.30 8.47 -13.52
N ARG A 112 -11.87 9.53 -14.21
CA ARG A 112 -12.28 10.88 -13.81
C ARG A 112 -13.79 10.99 -14.08
N PRO A 113 -14.59 11.50 -13.13
CA PRO A 113 -15.98 11.80 -13.38
C PRO A 113 -16.16 12.81 -14.51
#